data_AF-G1VS32-F1
#
_entry.id   AF-G1VS32-F1
#
_cell.length_a   1.000
_cell.length_b   1.000
_cell.length_c   1.000
_cell.angle_alpha   90.00
_cell.angle_beta   90.00
_cell.angle_gamma   90.00
#
_symmetry.space_group_name_H-M   'P 1'
#
loop_
_entity.id
_entity.type
_entity.pdbx_description
1 polymer ?
#
loop_
_entity_poly.entity_id
_entity_poly.type
_entity_poly.pdbx_seq_one_letter_code
_entity_poly.pdbx_strand_id
1 'polypeptide(L)'
;MKTWKLVSGILSIVLCLFVLLQSCAAGTVNALEASGEVSGSAGLIVSIMMLAGGIVSIVTRKGTKGGNIAIIILYGIAALCGFTMAGNFKDLNIWAFWCLICAVLAAVSLIKSKDAKQEIREHSANSKKKLKLSTLNIILIIIATVFIAGVSYLGYCVYAEKDIPLLNALFDIKTNKDYTAEEIANALKKDSKNIDKIIVYTADTDPNKLMGKTGAYTGKAAFSDKRYKQDKKDPIGGSIEVFDTQDDAEARYDYIKSITQKMQFLQEYMYRNGKYLLRINGDLKASQAEEYQKIFNDIISK
;
A
#
# COMPACT_ATOMS: atom_id res chain seq x y z
N MET A 1 38.71 -6.87 -0.32
CA MET A 1 37.58 -7.79 -0.07
C MET A 1 36.51 -7.51 -1.11
N LYS A 2 36.45 -8.31 -2.19
CA LYS A 2 35.65 -7.99 -3.40
C LYS A 2 34.18 -8.41 -3.26
N THR A 3 33.91 -9.45 -2.47
CA THR A 3 32.58 -10.08 -2.38
C THR A 3 31.58 -9.25 -1.59
N TRP A 4 31.97 -8.65 -0.46
CA TRP A 4 31.04 -7.93 0.41
C TRP A 4 30.39 -6.74 -0.33
N LYS A 5 31.17 -5.95 -1.09
CA LYS A 5 30.66 -4.80 -1.85
C LYS A 5 29.65 -5.20 -2.93
N LEU A 6 29.85 -6.37 -3.54
CA LEU A 6 28.95 -6.90 -4.54
C LEU A 6 27.62 -7.31 -3.88
N VAL A 7 27.71 -8.09 -2.79
CA VAL A 7 26.53 -8.58 -2.07
C VAL A 7 25.75 -7.43 -1.42
N SER A 8 26.43 -6.55 -0.67
CA SER A 8 25.80 -5.39 -0.04
C SER A 8 25.19 -4.45 -1.07
N GLY A 9 25.83 -4.30 -2.24
CA GLY A 9 25.31 -3.46 -3.32
C GLY A 9 24.02 -4.01 -3.93
N ILE A 10 23.99 -5.31 -4.26
CA ILE A 10 22.78 -5.96 -4.78
C ILE A 10 21.66 -5.90 -3.75
N LEU A 11 21.95 -6.21 -2.47
CA LEU A 11 20.98 -6.14 -1.39
C LEU A 11 20.41 -4.72 -1.23
N SER A 12 21.24 -3.68 -1.23
CA SER A 12 20.74 -2.30 -1.08
C SER A 12 19.85 -1.86 -2.25
N ILE A 13 20.10 -2.33 -3.47
CA ILE A 13 19.22 -2.04 -4.63
C ILE A 13 17.85 -2.69 -4.43
N VAL A 14 17.81 -3.96 -4.01
CA VAL A 14 16.55 -4.68 -3.77
C VAL A 14 15.80 -4.08 -2.59
N LEU A 15 16.48 -3.85 -1.47
CA LEU A 15 15.89 -3.30 -0.25
C LEU A 15 15.37 -1.87 -0.46
N CYS A 16 16.03 -1.07 -1.30
CA CYS A 16 15.56 0.27 -1.64
C CYS A 16 14.11 0.27 -2.15
N LEU A 17 13.68 -0.73 -2.92
CA LEU A 17 12.30 -0.79 -3.42
C LEU A 17 11.29 -0.98 -2.28
N PHE A 18 11.63 -1.82 -1.30
CA PHE A 18 10.79 -2.00 -0.11
C PHE A 18 10.74 -0.72 0.75
N VAL A 19 11.89 -0.09 0.98
CA VAL A 19 11.96 1.18 1.71
C VAL A 19 11.13 2.25 1.01
N LEU A 20 11.24 2.37 -0.31
CA LEU A 20 10.50 3.36 -1.09
C LEU A 20 8.98 3.19 -0.91
N LEU A 21 8.48 1.96 -1.03
CA LEU A 21 7.04 1.67 -0.86
C LEU A 21 6.56 1.95 0.57
N GLN A 22 7.32 1.52 1.60
CA GLN A 22 7.00 1.81 3.00
C GLN A 22 7.00 3.31 3.29
N SER A 23 7.92 4.04 2.68
CA SER A 23 8.04 5.49 2.84
C SER A 23 6.88 6.24 2.17
N CYS A 24 6.44 5.78 1.00
CA CYS A 24 5.23 6.31 0.36
C CYS A 24 4.00 6.08 1.24
N ALA A 25 3.85 4.88 1.81
CA ALA A 25 2.75 4.56 2.72
C ALA A 25 2.80 5.45 3.98
N ALA A 26 3.94 5.54 4.65
CA ALA A 26 4.13 6.42 5.81
C ALA A 26 3.86 7.90 5.45
N GLY A 27 4.30 8.36 4.28
CA GLY A 27 4.03 9.71 3.80
C GLY A 27 2.54 10.00 3.61
N THR A 28 1.79 9.05 3.04
CA THR A 28 0.33 9.21 2.88
C THR A 28 -0.40 9.21 4.21
N VAL A 29 0.00 8.37 5.17
CA VAL A 29 -0.57 8.34 6.53
C VAL A 29 -0.30 9.65 7.25
N ASN A 30 0.95 10.15 7.21
CA ASN A 30 1.30 11.42 7.84
C ASN A 30 0.52 12.60 7.26
N ALA A 31 0.27 12.60 5.94
CA ALA A 31 -0.51 13.63 5.27
C ALA A 31 -2.00 13.58 5.68
N LEU A 32 -2.55 12.38 5.87
CA LEU A 32 -3.95 12.19 6.27
C LEU A 32 -4.19 12.53 7.74
N GLU A 33 -3.25 12.17 8.62
CA GLU A 33 -3.34 12.40 10.07
C GLU A 33 -2.91 13.82 10.49
N ALA A 34 -2.36 14.61 9.56
CA ALA A 34 -1.75 15.91 9.85
C ALA A 34 -0.74 15.85 11.03
N SER A 35 -0.01 14.74 11.15
CA SER A 35 0.87 14.44 12.29
C SER A 35 2.11 15.36 12.36
N GLY A 36 2.43 16.05 11.27
CA GLY A 36 3.66 16.84 11.14
C GLY A 36 4.94 15.99 11.05
N GLU A 37 4.80 14.66 11.01
CA GLU A 37 5.94 13.75 10.94
C GLU A 37 6.52 13.69 9.52
N VAL A 38 7.85 13.69 9.46
CA VAL A 38 8.62 13.68 8.20
C VAL A 38 9.16 12.29 7.84
N SER A 39 8.69 11.23 8.50
CA SER A 39 9.18 9.86 8.33
C SER A 39 9.06 9.34 6.88
N GLY A 40 7.95 9.65 6.19
CA GLY A 40 7.78 9.31 4.77
C GLY A 40 8.81 9.99 3.86
N SER A 41 9.07 11.28 4.06
CA SER A 41 10.09 12.02 3.30
C SER A 41 11.51 11.55 3.64
N ALA A 42 11.77 11.22 4.90
CA ALA A 42 13.05 10.67 5.34
C ALA A 42 13.34 9.32 4.69
N GLY A 43 12.35 8.42 4.65
CA GLY A 43 12.50 7.14 4.01
C GLY A 43 12.68 7.23 2.49
N LEU A 44 12.07 8.22 1.81
CA LEU A 44 12.37 8.53 0.41
C LEU A 44 13.85 8.91 0.24
N ILE A 45 14.39 9.78 1.09
CA ILE A 45 15.81 10.15 1.07
C ILE A 45 16.71 8.93 1.30
N VAL A 46 16.38 8.10 2.30
CA VAL A 46 17.12 6.86 2.61
C VAL A 46 17.11 5.92 1.40
N SER A 47 15.98 5.74 0.73
CA SER A 47 15.86 4.87 -0.45
C SER A 47 16.78 5.34 -1.59
N ILE A 48 16.77 6.63 -1.93
CA ILE A 48 17.61 7.20 -2.99
C ILE A 48 19.09 7.00 -2.67
N MET A 49 19.47 7.24 -1.40
CA MET A 49 20.85 7.04 -0.95
C MET A 49 21.26 5.56 -0.94
N MET A 50 20.35 4.64 -0.61
CA MET A 50 20.58 3.20 -0.70
C MET A 50 20.76 2.74 -2.14
N LEU A 51 19.97 3.26 -3.08
CA LEU A 51 20.11 2.97 -4.50
C LEU A 51 21.47 3.47 -5.02
N ALA A 52 21.81 4.73 -4.75
CA ALA A 52 23.09 5.32 -5.15
C ALA A 52 24.27 4.58 -4.50
N GLY A 53 24.21 4.32 -3.19
CA GLY A 53 25.22 3.58 -2.45
C GLY A 53 25.38 2.14 -2.93
N GLY A 54 24.27 1.51 -3.35
CA GLY A 54 24.24 0.17 -3.92
C GLY A 54 24.98 0.10 -5.25
N ILE A 55 24.64 1.00 -6.18
CA ILE A 55 25.29 1.12 -7.49
C ILE A 55 26.79 1.39 -7.32
N VAL A 56 27.16 2.36 -6.48
CA VAL A 56 28.57 2.71 -6.22
C VAL A 56 29.32 1.53 -5.59
N SER A 57 28.67 0.74 -4.71
CA SER A 57 29.27 -0.48 -4.14
C SER A 57 29.58 -1.52 -5.22
N ILE A 58 28.66 -1.74 -6.16
CA ILE A 58 28.85 -2.69 -7.27
C ILE A 58 29.93 -2.21 -8.24
N VAL A 59 29.88 -0.95 -8.68
CA VAL A 59 30.81 -0.38 -9.66
C VAL A 59 32.23 -0.32 -9.08
N THR A 60 32.36 0.01 -7.80
CA THR A 60 33.66 0.13 -7.11
C THR A 60 34.09 -1.14 -6.37
N ARG A 61 33.47 -2.29 -6.69
CA ARG A 61 33.72 -3.59 -6.03
C ARG A 61 35.18 -4.04 -6.09
N LYS A 62 35.91 -3.63 -7.12
CA LYS A 62 37.34 -3.93 -7.31
C LYS A 62 38.27 -3.12 -6.38
N GLY A 63 37.73 -2.12 -5.66
CA GLY A 63 38.39 -1.49 -4.52
C GLY A 63 39.17 -0.22 -4.86
N THR A 64 38.47 0.91 -5.05
CA THR A 64 39.08 2.24 -5.18
C THR A 64 38.93 3.05 -3.89
N LYS A 65 39.90 3.91 -3.58
CA LYS A 65 39.83 4.80 -2.41
C LYS A 65 38.61 5.73 -2.48
N GLY A 66 38.40 6.36 -3.64
CA GLY A 66 37.25 7.23 -3.88
C GLY A 66 35.91 6.50 -3.77
N GLY A 67 35.84 5.25 -4.24
CA GLY A 67 34.64 4.43 -4.10
C GLY A 67 34.29 4.12 -2.65
N ASN A 68 35.29 3.80 -1.81
CA ASN A 68 35.04 3.61 -0.38
C ASN A 68 34.55 4.90 0.29
N ILE A 69 35.14 6.04 -0.04
CA ILE A 69 34.73 7.35 0.52
C ILE A 69 33.28 7.67 0.13
N ALA A 70 32.92 7.49 -1.15
CA ALA A 70 31.55 7.71 -1.62
C ALA A 70 30.54 6.80 -0.90
N ILE A 71 30.86 5.51 -0.71
CA ILE A 71 29.99 4.56 0.01
C ILE A 71 29.79 4.99 1.47
N ILE A 72 30.85 5.45 2.14
CA ILE A 72 30.77 5.96 3.52
C ILE A 72 29.82 7.16 3.60
N ILE A 73 29.95 8.11 2.66
CA ILE A 73 29.12 9.32 2.65
C ILE A 73 27.66 8.99 2.35
N LEU A 74 27.40 8.22 1.29
CA LEU A 74 26.03 7.90 0.85
C LEU A 74 25.26 7.13 1.94
N TYR A 75 25.83 6.03 2.43
CA TYR A 75 25.18 5.27 3.49
C TYR A 75 25.25 5.96 4.86
N GLY A 76 26.25 6.81 5.10
CA GLY A 76 26.35 7.60 6.32
C GLY A 76 25.23 8.64 6.42
N ILE A 77 24.94 9.34 5.32
CA ILE A 77 23.80 10.27 5.23
C ILE A 77 22.49 9.49 5.35
N ALA A 78 22.36 8.36 4.65
CA ALA A 78 21.17 7.51 4.75
C ALA A 78 20.92 7.03 6.20
N ALA A 79 21.96 6.59 6.90
CA ALA A 79 21.87 6.19 8.29
C ALA A 79 21.51 7.36 9.21
N LEU A 80 22.14 8.53 9.01
CA LEU A 80 21.83 9.73 9.79
C LEU A 80 20.36 10.12 9.63
N CYS A 81 19.90 10.32 8.39
CA CYS A 81 18.50 10.66 8.09
C CYS A 81 17.54 9.60 8.63
N GLY A 82 17.86 8.31 8.45
CA GLY A 82 17.00 7.23 8.90
C GLY A 82 16.85 7.17 10.43
N PHE A 83 17.92 7.40 11.20
CA PHE A 83 17.85 7.40 12.67
C PHE A 83 17.26 8.68 13.25
N THR A 84 17.55 9.85 12.67
CA THR A 84 17.09 11.12 13.23
C THR A 84 15.67 11.47 12.85
N MET A 85 15.16 10.93 11.74
CA MET A 85 13.86 11.29 11.17
C MET A 85 12.87 10.12 11.11
N ALA A 86 13.10 9.03 11.86
CA ALA A 86 12.20 7.87 11.92
C ALA A 86 10.81 8.18 12.49
N GLY A 87 10.71 9.16 13.41
CA GLY A 87 9.44 9.46 14.10
C GLY A 87 8.92 8.22 14.84
N ASN A 88 7.64 7.89 14.63
CA ASN A 88 6.99 6.74 15.24
C ASN A 88 7.20 5.40 14.48
N PHE A 89 7.81 5.44 13.29
CA PHE A 89 7.95 4.29 12.40
C PHE A 89 9.27 3.55 12.64
N LYS A 90 9.20 2.37 13.29
CA LYS A 90 10.40 1.60 13.70
C LYS A 90 11.14 0.94 12.54
N ASP A 91 10.48 0.73 11.41
CA ASP A 91 11.03 0.17 10.19
C ASP A 91 12.15 1.05 9.61
N LEU A 92 12.04 2.38 9.69
CA LEU A 92 13.09 3.28 9.19
C LEU A 92 14.42 3.10 9.93
N ASN A 93 14.38 2.79 11.23
CA ASN A 93 15.58 2.49 12.01
C ASN A 93 16.28 1.20 11.56
N ILE A 94 15.53 0.20 11.09
CA ILE A 94 16.09 -1.06 10.57
C ILE A 94 16.89 -0.78 9.29
N TRP A 95 16.33 0.05 8.41
CA TRP A 95 16.99 0.46 7.17
C TRP A 95 18.21 1.34 7.42
N ALA A 96 18.11 2.26 8.38
CA ALA A 96 19.22 3.09 8.85
C ALA A 96 20.38 2.23 9.38
N PHE A 97 20.06 1.16 10.13
CA PHE A 97 21.06 0.24 10.65
C PHE A 97 21.77 -0.55 9.55
N TRP A 98 21.05 -1.00 8.51
CA TRP A 98 21.66 -1.61 7.34
C TRP A 98 22.64 -0.66 6.63
N CYS A 99 22.24 0.60 6.45
CA CYS A 99 23.11 1.63 5.89
C CYS A 99 24.36 1.84 6.75
N LEU A 100 24.20 1.90 8.07
CA LEU A 100 25.32 2.04 9.00
C LEU A 100 26.33 0.89 8.87
N ILE A 101 25.86 -0.36 8.77
CA ILE A 101 26.73 -1.52 8.53
C ILE A 101 27.53 -1.32 7.23
N CYS A 102 26.87 -0.93 6.15
CA CYS A 102 27.53 -0.71 4.86
C CYS A 102 28.59 0.40 4.93
N ALA A 103 28.31 1.49 5.66
CA ALA A 103 29.25 2.58 5.89
C ALA A 103 30.48 2.12 6.71
N VAL A 104 30.27 1.36 7.79
CA VAL A 104 31.35 0.82 8.63
C VAL A 104 32.23 -0.15 7.83
N LEU A 105 31.63 -1.03 7.04
CA LEU A 105 32.39 -1.95 6.18
C LEU A 105 33.24 -1.19 5.15
N ALA A 106 32.72 -0.11 4.59
CA ALA A 106 33.48 0.77 3.69
C ALA A 106 34.63 1.49 4.41
N ALA A 107 34.41 1.97 5.63
CA ALA A 107 35.44 2.59 6.47
C ALA A 107 36.57 1.60 6.81
N VAL A 108 36.22 0.38 7.24
CA VAL A 108 37.19 -0.71 7.49
C VAL A 108 37.96 -1.06 6.22
N SER A 109 37.27 -1.11 5.06
CA SER A 109 37.93 -1.35 3.78
C SER A 109 38.86 -0.21 3.36
N LEU A 110 38.61 1.03 3.80
CA LEU A 110 39.46 2.18 3.53
C LEU A 110 40.70 2.17 4.42
N ILE A 111 40.54 1.91 5.73
CA ILE A 111 41.65 1.82 6.69
C ILE A 111 42.61 0.71 6.27
N LYS A 112 42.11 -0.51 6.02
CA LYS A 112 42.96 -1.65 5.58
C LYS A 112 43.67 -1.40 4.25
N SER A 113 43.15 -0.50 3.39
CA SER A 113 43.82 -0.14 2.13
C SER A 113 45.01 0.83 2.32
N LYS A 114 45.08 1.53 3.46
CA LYS A 114 46.23 2.36 3.84
C LYS A 114 47.35 1.47 4.39
N ASP A 115 47.02 0.52 5.25
CA ASP A 115 47.98 -0.40 5.88
C ASP A 115 48.65 -1.33 4.85
N ALA A 116 47.90 -1.80 3.84
CA ALA A 116 48.44 -2.63 2.76
C ALA A 116 49.47 -1.90 1.86
N LYS A 117 49.43 -0.57 1.80
CA LYS A 117 50.44 0.24 1.10
C LYS A 117 51.72 0.40 1.92
N GLN A 118 51.64 0.13 3.23
CA GLN A 118 52.72 0.19 4.20
C GLN A 118 53.36 -1.19 4.40
N GLU A 119 52.56 -2.27 4.42
CA GLU A 119 53.02 -3.67 4.54
C GLU A 119 53.82 -4.20 3.35
N ILE A 120 53.74 -3.61 2.15
CA ILE A 120 54.67 -3.96 1.04
C ILE A 120 56.12 -3.57 1.39
N ARG A 121 56.34 -2.67 2.37
CA ARG A 121 57.67 -2.39 2.94
C ARG A 121 58.06 -3.32 4.10
N GLU A 122 57.14 -4.08 4.68
CA GLU A 122 57.35 -4.93 5.87
C GLU A 122 56.97 -6.41 5.60
N HIS A 123 57.52 -6.98 4.53
CA HIS A 123 57.31 -8.37 4.08
C HIS A 123 57.89 -9.45 5.06
N SER A 124 57.94 -9.19 6.38
CA SER A 124 58.63 -10.03 7.37
C SER A 124 57.73 -10.75 8.39
N ALA A 125 56.39 -10.60 8.40
CA ALA A 125 55.55 -11.16 9.47
C ALA A 125 54.35 -12.00 9.00
N ASN A 126 54.59 -12.97 8.11
CA ASN A 126 53.54 -13.71 7.37
C ASN A 126 52.83 -14.87 8.11
N SER A 127 53.04 -15.10 9.41
CA SER A 127 52.43 -16.26 10.10
C SER A 127 51.09 -15.96 10.81
N LYS A 128 50.93 -14.78 11.42
CA LYS A 128 49.75 -14.46 12.25
C LYS A 128 48.50 -14.00 11.48
N LYS A 129 48.66 -13.58 10.22
CA LYS A 129 47.58 -12.99 9.39
C LYS A 129 46.60 -14.02 8.82
N LYS A 130 47.09 -15.25 8.56
CA LYS A 130 46.30 -16.34 7.97
C LYS A 130 45.28 -16.92 8.96
N LEU A 131 45.59 -16.92 10.27
CA LEU A 131 44.70 -17.39 11.33
C LEU A 131 43.54 -16.41 11.62
N LYS A 132 43.80 -15.09 11.65
CA LYS A 132 42.75 -14.06 11.84
C LYS A 132 41.77 -13.93 10.66
N LEU A 133 42.17 -14.35 9.46
CA LEU A 133 41.33 -14.29 8.26
C LEU A 133 40.24 -15.40 8.27
N SER A 134 40.53 -16.52 8.93
CA SER A 134 39.55 -17.61 9.18
C SER A 134 38.50 -17.17 10.20
N THR A 135 38.92 -16.58 11.32
CA THR A 135 38.02 -16.16 12.40
C THR A 135 37.07 -15.04 11.97
N LEU A 136 37.51 -14.12 11.11
CA LEU A 136 36.67 -13.01 10.61
C LEU A 136 35.60 -13.49 9.60
N ASN A 137 35.90 -14.49 8.77
CA ASN A 137 34.91 -15.09 7.87
C ASN A 137 33.85 -15.88 8.66
N ILE A 138 34.24 -16.53 9.76
CA ILE A 138 33.30 -17.22 10.65
C ILE A 138 32.38 -16.21 11.34
N ILE A 139 32.91 -15.09 11.86
CA ILE A 139 32.08 -14.02 12.44
C ILE A 139 31.13 -13.42 11.39
N LEU A 140 31.58 -13.25 10.13
CA LEU A 140 30.73 -12.77 9.04
C LEU A 140 29.58 -13.74 8.72
N ILE A 141 29.85 -15.06 8.71
CA ILE A 141 28.83 -16.08 8.47
C ILE A 141 27.83 -16.10 9.63
N ILE A 142 28.29 -15.96 10.88
CA ILE A 142 27.42 -15.89 12.07
C ILE A 142 26.54 -14.64 12.02
N ILE A 143 27.09 -13.46 11.70
CA ILE A 143 26.29 -12.23 11.58
C ILE A 143 25.29 -12.34 10.43
N ALA A 144 25.67 -12.90 9.28
CA ALA A 144 24.76 -13.12 8.17
C ALA A 144 23.65 -14.14 8.49
N THR A 145 23.96 -15.21 9.23
CA THR A 145 22.94 -16.19 9.66
C THR A 145 22.02 -15.65 10.74
N VAL A 146 22.53 -14.86 11.69
CA VAL A 146 21.70 -14.15 12.69
C VAL A 146 20.83 -13.10 12.01
N PHE A 147 21.31 -12.43 10.96
CA PHE A 147 20.51 -11.46 10.19
C PHE A 147 19.46 -12.16 9.32
N ILE A 148 19.78 -13.27 8.66
CA ILE A 148 18.81 -14.09 7.91
C ILE A 148 17.78 -14.70 8.86
N ALA A 149 18.19 -15.20 10.02
CA ALA A 149 17.30 -15.68 11.07
C ALA A 149 16.46 -14.54 11.66
N GLY A 150 17.02 -13.32 11.80
CA GLY A 150 16.30 -12.13 12.25
C GLY A 150 15.28 -11.64 11.23
N VAL A 151 15.61 -11.64 9.93
CA VAL A 151 14.67 -11.33 8.84
C VAL A 151 13.62 -12.43 8.69
N SER A 152 13.99 -13.70 8.91
CA SER A 152 13.05 -14.83 8.92
C SER A 152 12.18 -14.84 10.17
N TYR A 153 12.68 -14.41 11.33
CA TYR A 153 11.93 -14.25 12.58
C TYR A 153 11.03 -13.02 12.53
N LEU A 154 11.46 -11.93 11.89
CA LEU A 154 10.62 -10.76 11.60
C LEU A 154 9.55 -11.10 10.56
N GLY A 155 9.90 -11.89 9.54
CA GLY A 155 8.93 -12.50 8.62
C GLY A 155 7.97 -13.44 9.34
N TYR A 156 8.45 -14.23 10.30
CA TYR A 156 7.62 -15.10 11.14
C TYR A 156 6.76 -14.30 12.12
N CYS A 157 7.22 -13.18 12.68
CA CYS A 157 6.42 -12.27 13.50
C CYS A 157 5.36 -11.56 12.65
N VAL A 158 5.69 -11.13 11.42
CA VAL A 158 4.72 -10.60 10.45
C VAL A 158 3.73 -11.68 9.99
N TYR A 159 4.13 -12.96 9.97
CA TYR A 159 3.26 -14.10 9.59
C TYR A 159 2.44 -14.66 10.78
N ALA A 160 2.95 -14.54 12.01
CA ALA A 160 2.35 -15.04 13.24
C ALA A 160 1.46 -14.00 13.92
N GLU A 161 1.69 -12.71 13.69
CA GLU A 161 0.79 -11.62 14.04
C GLU A 161 -0.29 -11.53 12.96
N LYS A 162 -1.20 -12.50 13.00
CA LYS A 162 -2.54 -12.30 12.50
C LYS A 162 -3.10 -11.07 13.21
N ASP A 163 -3.19 -10.00 12.43
CA ASP A 163 -3.97 -8.76 12.60
C ASP A 163 -3.11 -7.52 12.30
N ILE A 164 -2.49 -7.48 11.11
CA ILE A 164 -1.92 -6.24 10.55
C ILE A 164 -2.96 -5.62 9.61
N PRO A 165 -3.79 -4.65 10.09
CA PRO A 165 -4.85 -4.04 9.29
C PRO A 165 -4.33 -3.33 8.02
N LEU A 166 -3.07 -2.87 8.03
CA LEU A 166 -2.50 -2.08 6.94
C LEU A 166 -1.90 -2.93 5.80
N LEU A 167 -1.41 -4.13 6.11
CA LEU A 167 -0.89 -5.08 5.11
C LEU A 167 -2.04 -5.82 4.42
N ASN A 168 -3.11 -6.12 5.17
CA ASN A 168 -4.37 -6.59 4.58
C ASN A 168 -5.01 -5.53 3.68
N ALA A 169 -4.90 -4.23 3.97
CA ALA A 169 -5.39 -3.16 3.09
C ALA A 169 -4.52 -2.94 1.83
N LEU A 170 -3.21 -3.24 1.89
CA LEU A 170 -2.28 -3.08 0.77
C LEU A 170 -2.17 -4.32 -0.13
N PHE A 171 -2.44 -5.52 0.40
CA PHE A 171 -2.56 -6.77 -0.36
C PHE A 171 -4.01 -7.22 -0.56
N ASP A 172 -5.00 -6.50 -0.04
CA ASP A 172 -6.30 -6.35 -0.69
C ASP A 172 -6.06 -5.58 -2.01
N ILE A 173 -5.47 -6.27 -2.98
CA ILE A 173 -6.32 -6.52 -4.13
C ILE A 173 -7.44 -7.38 -3.55
N LYS A 174 -8.43 -6.69 -2.94
CA LYS A 174 -9.79 -7.09 -3.15
C LYS A 174 -9.77 -7.33 -4.64
N THR A 175 -9.85 -8.58 -5.05
CA THR A 175 -10.59 -8.86 -6.25
C THR A 175 -11.94 -8.24 -5.93
N ASN A 176 -12.06 -6.92 -6.17
CA ASN A 176 -13.27 -6.18 -5.99
C ASN A 176 -14.08 -6.83 -7.08
N LYS A 177 -14.78 -7.90 -6.70
CA LYS A 177 -15.57 -8.66 -7.63
C LYS A 177 -16.48 -7.59 -8.17
N ASP A 178 -16.25 -7.23 -9.43
CA ASP A 178 -17.00 -6.14 -10.02
C ASP A 178 -18.43 -6.64 -10.10
N TYR A 179 -19.28 -6.09 -9.24
CA TYR A 179 -20.65 -6.52 -9.13
C TYR A 179 -21.46 -5.79 -10.19
N THR A 180 -22.18 -6.55 -11.01
CA THR A 180 -23.20 -5.96 -11.87
C THR A 180 -24.38 -5.47 -11.03
N ALA A 181 -25.19 -4.54 -11.57
CA ALA A 181 -26.37 -4.04 -10.87
C ALA A 181 -27.35 -5.17 -10.50
N GLU A 182 -27.42 -6.19 -11.37
CA GLU A 182 -28.21 -7.40 -11.17
C GLU A 182 -27.69 -8.25 -10.01
N GLU A 183 -26.38 -8.50 -9.93
CA GLU A 183 -25.78 -9.25 -8.82
C GLU A 183 -26.02 -8.57 -7.48
N ILE A 184 -25.87 -7.24 -7.40
CA ILE A 184 -26.15 -6.48 -6.17
C ILE A 184 -27.64 -6.58 -5.82
N ALA A 185 -28.54 -6.41 -6.79
CA ALA A 185 -29.99 -6.51 -6.55
C ALA A 185 -30.40 -7.90 -6.05
N ASN A 186 -29.87 -8.95 -6.66
CA ASN A 186 -30.15 -10.34 -6.27
C ASN A 186 -29.57 -10.66 -4.89
N ALA A 187 -28.37 -10.18 -4.57
CA ALA A 187 -27.78 -10.31 -3.24
C ALA A 187 -28.59 -9.55 -2.17
N LEU A 188 -29.01 -8.32 -2.47
CA LEU A 188 -29.91 -7.54 -1.62
C LEU A 188 -31.22 -8.29 -1.34
N LYS A 189 -31.82 -8.91 -2.36
CA LYS A 189 -33.06 -9.69 -2.22
C LYS A 189 -32.87 -10.94 -1.37
N LYS A 190 -31.70 -11.57 -1.44
CA LYS A 190 -31.39 -12.75 -0.62
C LYS A 190 -31.39 -12.41 0.87
N ASP A 191 -30.82 -11.26 1.23
CA ASP A 191 -30.62 -10.87 2.63
C ASP A 191 -31.75 -9.95 3.15
N SER A 192 -32.58 -9.36 2.28
CA SER A 192 -33.75 -8.56 2.63
C SER A 192 -35.07 -9.25 2.29
N LYS A 193 -35.89 -9.51 3.32
CA LYS A 193 -37.23 -10.11 3.17
C LYS A 193 -38.24 -9.19 2.48
N ASN A 194 -37.94 -7.90 2.38
CA ASN A 194 -38.83 -6.87 1.86
C ASN A 194 -38.76 -6.74 0.34
N ILE A 195 -37.75 -7.31 -0.32
CA ILE A 195 -37.63 -7.25 -1.78
C ILE A 195 -38.45 -8.38 -2.41
N ASP A 196 -39.17 -8.06 -3.49
CA ASP A 196 -39.93 -9.04 -4.28
C ASP A 196 -39.46 -9.12 -5.74
N LYS A 197 -39.90 -8.21 -6.60
CA LYS A 197 -39.52 -8.15 -8.00
C LYS A 197 -38.22 -7.36 -8.19
N ILE A 198 -37.37 -7.82 -9.11
CA ILE A 198 -36.20 -7.09 -9.62
C ILE A 198 -36.41 -6.89 -11.13
N ILE A 199 -36.07 -5.70 -11.63
CA ILE A 199 -35.98 -5.38 -13.05
C ILE A 199 -34.58 -4.86 -13.33
N VAL A 200 -33.87 -5.52 -14.25
CA VAL A 200 -32.58 -5.07 -14.78
C VAL A 200 -32.85 -4.29 -16.05
N TYR A 201 -32.24 -3.11 -16.17
CA TYR A 201 -32.45 -2.23 -17.32
C TYR A 201 -31.33 -2.39 -18.34
N THR A 202 -31.71 -2.19 -19.60
CA THR A 202 -30.83 -2.07 -20.76
C THR A 202 -30.88 -0.63 -21.30
N ALA A 203 -30.03 -0.31 -22.28
CA ALA A 203 -30.08 0.98 -22.96
C ALA A 203 -31.47 1.34 -23.52
N ASP A 204 -32.23 0.37 -23.99
CA ASP A 204 -33.57 0.58 -24.57
C ASP A 204 -34.69 0.71 -23.52
N THR A 205 -34.50 0.11 -22.35
CA THR A 205 -35.54 0.02 -21.32
C THR A 205 -35.34 0.98 -20.15
N ASP A 206 -34.18 1.63 -20.07
CA ASP A 206 -33.82 2.58 -19.03
C ASP A 206 -34.73 3.84 -19.05
N PRO A 207 -35.51 4.10 -17.98
CA PRO A 207 -36.40 5.25 -17.90
C PRO A 207 -35.68 6.60 -18.06
N ASN A 208 -34.42 6.72 -17.62
CA ASN A 208 -33.68 7.98 -17.74
C ASN A 208 -32.89 8.09 -19.04
N LYS A 209 -32.79 7.02 -19.82
CA LYS A 209 -31.97 6.94 -21.05
C LYS A 209 -30.52 7.42 -20.82
N LEU A 210 -29.93 7.03 -19.69
CA LEU A 210 -28.55 7.37 -19.31
C LEU A 210 -27.60 6.18 -19.39
N MET A 211 -28.12 4.96 -19.50
CA MET A 211 -27.33 3.73 -19.61
C MET A 211 -26.21 3.82 -20.65
N GLY A 212 -24.96 3.63 -20.23
CA GLY A 212 -23.79 3.55 -21.10
C GLY A 212 -23.36 4.86 -21.76
N LYS A 213 -23.95 6.01 -21.38
CA LYS A 213 -23.46 7.33 -21.83
C LYS A 213 -22.20 7.72 -21.06
N THR A 214 -21.35 8.54 -21.68
CA THR A 214 -20.13 9.06 -21.03
C THR A 214 -20.45 9.74 -19.70
N GLY A 215 -19.80 9.28 -18.62
CA GLY A 215 -20.01 9.80 -17.26
C GLY A 215 -21.33 9.41 -16.60
N ALA A 216 -22.08 8.47 -17.18
CA ALA A 216 -23.33 7.95 -16.62
C ALA A 216 -23.17 6.50 -16.12
N TYR A 217 -24.23 5.91 -15.58
CA TYR A 217 -24.19 4.53 -15.11
C TYR A 217 -24.05 3.54 -16.28
N THR A 218 -23.25 2.51 -16.05
CA THR A 218 -23.04 1.37 -16.96
C THR A 218 -23.92 0.17 -16.62
N GLY A 219 -24.55 0.18 -15.44
CA GLY A 219 -25.56 -0.81 -15.07
C GLY A 219 -26.64 -0.22 -14.17
N LYS A 220 -27.87 -0.71 -14.31
CA LYS A 220 -29.00 -0.31 -13.46
C LYS A 220 -29.96 -1.46 -13.22
N ALA A 221 -30.36 -1.63 -11.96
CA ALA A 221 -31.45 -2.50 -11.57
C ALA A 221 -32.38 -1.77 -10.60
N ALA A 222 -33.69 -1.98 -10.71
CA ALA A 222 -34.69 -1.54 -9.74
C ALA A 222 -35.33 -2.73 -9.06
N PHE A 223 -35.79 -2.54 -7.82
CA PHE A 223 -36.46 -3.57 -7.07
C PHE A 223 -37.70 -3.03 -6.35
N SER A 224 -38.71 -3.88 -6.21
CA SER A 224 -39.93 -3.55 -5.47
C SER A 224 -39.74 -3.87 -4.01
N ASP A 225 -40.22 -2.98 -3.15
CA ASP A 225 -40.34 -3.22 -1.72
C ASP A 225 -41.80 -3.54 -1.38
N LYS A 226 -42.02 -4.67 -0.69
CA LYS A 226 -43.34 -5.21 -0.31
C LYS A 226 -44.15 -4.28 0.57
N ARG A 227 -43.52 -3.28 1.20
CA ARG A 227 -44.18 -2.25 1.99
C ARG A 227 -44.94 -1.25 1.12
N TYR A 228 -44.71 -1.24 -0.20
CA TYR A 228 -45.40 -0.38 -1.15
C TYR A 228 -46.36 -1.15 -2.05
N LYS A 229 -47.42 -0.46 -2.44
CA LYS A 229 -48.33 -0.91 -3.49
C LYS A 229 -47.66 -0.75 -4.88
N GLN A 230 -47.57 -1.86 -5.62
CA GLN A 230 -46.88 -1.92 -6.91
C GLN A 230 -47.86 -1.66 -8.08
N ASP A 231 -48.32 -0.41 -8.22
CA ASP A 231 -49.31 -0.04 -9.24
C ASP A 231 -48.68 0.44 -10.58
N LYS A 232 -47.35 0.57 -10.61
CA LYS A 232 -46.62 1.07 -11.78
C LYS A 232 -45.86 -0.07 -12.47
N LYS A 233 -45.52 0.15 -13.75
CA LYS A 233 -44.70 -0.78 -14.54
C LYS A 233 -43.31 -0.96 -13.90
N ASP A 234 -42.72 0.13 -13.45
CA ASP A 234 -41.43 0.13 -12.76
C ASP A 234 -41.60 -0.15 -11.26
N PRO A 235 -40.68 -0.91 -10.65
CA PRO A 235 -40.77 -1.27 -9.24
C PRO A 235 -40.65 -0.05 -8.33
N ILE A 236 -41.46 -0.01 -7.27
CA ILE A 236 -41.37 1.00 -6.22
C ILE A 236 -40.70 0.37 -5.00
N GLY A 237 -39.50 0.86 -4.68
CA GLY A 237 -38.74 0.43 -3.51
C GLY A 237 -37.34 1.04 -3.51
N GLY A 238 -36.55 0.67 -4.51
CA GLY A 238 -35.23 1.25 -4.71
C GLY A 238 -34.59 0.87 -6.04
N SER A 239 -33.40 1.41 -6.28
CA SER A 239 -32.58 1.05 -7.43
C SER A 239 -31.10 1.06 -7.11
N ILE A 240 -30.35 0.24 -7.85
CA ILE A 240 -28.90 0.20 -7.85
C ILE A 240 -28.42 0.76 -9.19
N GLU A 241 -27.47 1.67 -9.13
CA GLU A 241 -26.74 2.22 -10.27
C GLU A 241 -25.25 1.87 -10.11
N VAL A 242 -24.64 1.36 -11.17
CA VAL A 242 -23.22 0.97 -11.24
C VAL A 242 -22.53 1.88 -12.25
N PHE A 243 -21.34 2.37 -11.91
CA PHE A 243 -20.57 3.31 -12.72
C PHE A 243 -19.21 2.74 -13.09
N ASP A 244 -18.56 3.32 -14.09
CA ASP A 244 -17.19 2.97 -14.46
C ASP A 244 -16.20 3.38 -13.37
N THR A 245 -16.41 4.57 -12.78
CA THR A 245 -15.54 5.12 -11.74
C THR A 245 -16.32 5.56 -10.50
N GLN A 246 -15.60 5.70 -9.39
CA GLN A 246 -16.15 6.31 -8.18
C GLN A 246 -16.52 7.78 -8.39
N ASP A 247 -15.78 8.52 -9.20
CA ASP A 247 -16.03 9.94 -9.45
C ASP A 247 -17.35 10.13 -10.22
N ASP A 248 -17.66 9.25 -11.18
CA ASP A 248 -18.94 9.27 -11.91
C ASP A 248 -20.13 9.00 -10.98
N ALA A 249 -19.98 8.03 -10.06
CA ALA A 249 -20.98 7.76 -9.04
C ALA A 249 -21.20 8.96 -8.10
N GLU A 250 -20.14 9.72 -7.81
CA GLU A 250 -20.18 10.91 -6.96
C GLU A 250 -20.91 12.05 -7.65
N ALA A 251 -20.52 12.33 -8.89
CA ALA A 251 -21.18 13.33 -9.72
C ALA A 251 -22.68 13.03 -9.86
N ARG A 252 -23.06 11.75 -10.01
CA ARG A 252 -24.46 11.35 -10.04
C ARG A 252 -25.17 11.59 -8.71
N TYR A 253 -24.53 11.23 -7.59
CA TYR A 253 -25.08 11.45 -6.25
C TYR A 253 -25.33 12.93 -5.99
N ASP A 254 -24.35 13.79 -6.28
CA ASP A 254 -24.45 15.23 -6.08
C ASP A 254 -25.51 15.88 -6.97
N TYR A 255 -25.60 15.43 -8.23
CA TYR A 255 -26.66 15.86 -9.13
C TYR A 255 -28.05 15.56 -8.55
N ILE A 256 -28.31 14.31 -8.13
CA ILE A 256 -29.60 13.93 -7.57
C ILE A 256 -29.86 14.69 -6.26
N LYS A 257 -28.87 14.78 -5.38
CA LYS A 257 -28.97 15.52 -4.11
C LYS A 257 -29.33 16.99 -4.34
N SER A 258 -28.72 17.63 -5.33
CA SER A 258 -29.02 19.03 -5.67
C SER A 258 -30.46 19.25 -6.14
N ILE A 259 -31.08 18.24 -6.75
CA ILE A 259 -32.46 18.26 -7.22
C ILE A 259 -33.42 17.99 -6.07
N THR A 260 -33.15 16.97 -5.25
CA THR A 260 -34.02 16.58 -4.12
C THR A 260 -34.02 17.63 -3.00
N GLN A 261 -32.92 18.36 -2.81
CA GLN A 261 -32.87 19.52 -1.93
C GLN A 261 -33.84 20.64 -2.35
N LYS A 262 -34.04 20.81 -3.66
CA LYS A 262 -34.95 21.82 -4.22
C LYS A 262 -36.40 21.33 -4.28
N MET A 263 -36.61 20.02 -4.37
CA MET A 263 -37.92 19.38 -4.47
C MET A 263 -38.05 18.29 -3.42
N GLN A 264 -38.43 18.69 -2.19
CA GLN A 264 -38.46 17.82 -1.02
C GLN A 264 -39.37 16.57 -1.18
N PHE A 265 -40.37 16.63 -2.07
CA PHE A 265 -41.26 15.49 -2.38
C PHE A 265 -40.60 14.41 -3.26
N LEU A 266 -39.41 14.67 -3.82
CA LEU A 266 -38.60 13.71 -4.57
C LEU A 266 -37.49 13.10 -3.70
N GLN A 267 -37.55 13.26 -2.38
CA GLN A 267 -36.51 12.74 -1.50
C GLN A 267 -36.34 11.23 -1.67
N GLU A 268 -35.07 10.83 -1.66
CA GLU A 268 -34.63 9.45 -1.68
C GLU A 268 -33.48 9.33 -0.68
N TYR A 269 -33.41 8.20 0.01
CA TYR A 269 -32.21 7.84 0.75
C TYR A 269 -31.18 7.30 -0.23
N MET A 270 -30.00 7.90 -0.27
CA MET A 270 -28.96 7.55 -1.22
C MET A 270 -27.71 7.14 -0.46
N TYR A 271 -27.14 5.99 -0.84
CA TYR A 271 -25.97 5.41 -0.21
C TYR A 271 -24.95 5.02 -1.27
N ARG A 272 -23.70 5.41 -1.07
CA ARG A 272 -22.62 5.22 -2.03
C ARG A 272 -21.53 4.36 -1.42
N ASN A 273 -20.97 3.45 -2.21
CA ASN A 273 -19.83 2.62 -1.83
C ASN A 273 -18.99 2.35 -3.08
N GLY A 274 -17.85 3.02 -3.21
CA GLY A 274 -17.05 3.03 -4.43
C GLY A 274 -17.84 3.52 -5.65
N LYS A 275 -17.84 2.73 -6.73
CA LYS A 275 -18.54 3.00 -7.99
C LYS A 275 -20.02 2.55 -7.99
N TYR A 276 -20.58 2.26 -6.83
CA TYR A 276 -21.96 1.77 -6.69
C TYR A 276 -22.81 2.79 -5.93
N LEU A 277 -24.03 3.01 -6.42
CA LEU A 277 -25.02 3.89 -5.81
C LEU A 277 -26.32 3.12 -5.56
N LEU A 278 -26.70 3.00 -4.30
CA LEU A 278 -28.01 2.53 -3.87
C LEU A 278 -28.93 3.73 -3.64
N ARG A 279 -30.12 3.69 -4.22
CA ARG A 279 -31.19 4.67 -4.04
C ARG A 279 -32.41 3.97 -3.47
N ILE A 280 -32.95 4.49 -2.39
CA ILE A 280 -34.14 3.97 -1.69
C ILE A 280 -35.20 5.06 -1.68
N ASN A 281 -36.45 4.69 -1.92
CA ASN A 281 -37.57 5.62 -1.89
C ASN A 281 -37.66 6.35 -0.54
N GLY A 282 -37.82 7.68 -0.57
CA GLY A 282 -37.84 8.52 0.64
C GLY A 282 -39.07 8.41 1.52
N ASP A 283 -40.14 7.72 1.08
CA ASP A 283 -41.32 7.47 1.90
C ASP A 283 -41.06 6.41 2.99
N LEU A 284 -39.95 5.66 2.90
CA LEU A 284 -39.53 4.75 3.98
C LEU A 284 -39.07 5.54 5.20
N LYS A 285 -39.15 4.90 6.38
CA LYS A 285 -38.48 5.45 7.57
C LYS A 285 -36.96 5.35 7.39
N ALA A 286 -36.22 6.30 7.95
CA ALA A 286 -34.74 6.27 7.92
C ALA A 286 -34.17 4.92 8.40
N SER A 287 -34.71 4.35 9.48
CA SER A 287 -34.30 3.04 10.00
C SER A 287 -34.52 1.89 9.00
N GLN A 288 -35.55 1.98 8.16
CA GLN A 288 -35.85 0.99 7.12
C GLN A 288 -34.92 1.13 5.91
N ALA A 289 -34.47 2.35 5.62
CA ALA A 289 -33.47 2.60 4.58
C ALA A 289 -32.06 2.15 5.03
N GLU A 290 -31.73 2.34 6.31
CA GLU A 290 -30.49 1.86 6.92
C GLU A 290 -30.35 0.32 6.89
N GLU A 291 -31.46 -0.43 6.97
CA GLU A 291 -31.45 -1.89 6.75
C GLU A 291 -30.85 -2.24 5.38
N TYR A 292 -31.27 -1.54 4.33
CA TYR A 292 -30.74 -1.73 2.98
C TYR A 292 -29.29 -1.27 2.85
N GLN A 293 -28.93 -0.15 3.48
CA GLN A 293 -27.56 0.37 3.49
C GLN A 293 -26.59 -0.66 4.09
N LYS A 294 -26.94 -1.28 5.21
CA LYS A 294 -26.10 -2.29 5.87
C LYS A 294 -25.85 -3.48 4.94
N ILE A 295 -26.91 -4.07 4.39
CA ILE A 295 -26.80 -5.19 3.46
C ILE A 295 -25.98 -4.80 2.22
N PHE A 296 -26.23 -3.62 1.65
CA PHE A 296 -25.50 -3.10 0.49
C PHE A 296 -24.00 -2.97 0.76
N ASN A 297 -23.64 -2.39 1.91
CA ASN A 297 -22.25 -2.27 2.31
C ASN A 297 -21.61 -3.64 2.58
N ASP A 298 -22.34 -4.58 3.19
CA ASP A 298 -21.87 -5.94 3.44
C ASP A 298 -21.68 -6.76 2.16
N ILE A 299 -22.40 -6.45 1.09
CA ILE A 299 -22.22 -7.08 -0.23
C ILE A 299 -20.93 -6.57 -0.87
N ILE A 300 -20.72 -5.26 -0.88
CA ILE A 300 -19.56 -4.63 -1.54
C ILE A 300 -18.29 -4.75 -0.69
N SER A 301 -18.43 -4.96 0.61
CA SER A 301 -17.31 -5.17 1.52
C SER A 301 -16.68 -6.57 1.41
N LYS A 302 -17.36 -7.53 0.78
CA LYS A 302 -16.87 -8.90 0.49
C LYS A 302 -16.09 -8.96 -0.82
#